data_AF-A0A537PUA0-F1
#
_entry.id   AF-A0A537PUA0-F1
#
_cell.length_a   1.000
_cell.length_b   1.000
_cell.length_c   1.000
_cell.angle_alpha   90.00
_cell.angle_beta   90.00
_cell.angle_gamma   90.00
#
_symmetry.space_group_name_H-M   'P 1'
#
loop_
_entity.id
_entity.type
_entity.pdbx_description
1 polymer ?
#
loop_
_entity_poly.entity_id
_entity_poly.type
_entity_poly.pdbx_seq_one_letter_code
_entity_poly.pdbx_strand_id
1 'polypeptide(L)'
;MLIHLNSQDDLEDAVHALVKQDPRLKPIFAITGMPALRRREPGFVGLAHIVCGQQLSTASASAIWARLTAAFDPFDAEALRRARADRLGRLGLSAAKIKTLKGIARELAAERLNIDVLANEDADAAHNTLTSLHGIGPWTADVYLLFCLGHGDAWPAGDLAVQEAIRIGLKLRKRPSAQEMAPLAEPWRPLRGAAAHLWWSYYRAIKKREGVIAETPKANAVSNNVAVAKEPPAEAKIAARKVPGSKK
;
A
#
# COMPACT_ATOMS: atom_id res chain seq x y z
N MET A 1 5.55 -14.29 -20.16
CA MET A 1 6.59 -13.61 -19.35
C MET A 1 5.88 -12.97 -18.17
N LEU A 2 6.31 -13.24 -16.94
CA LEU A 2 5.75 -12.58 -15.77
C LEU A 2 6.20 -11.11 -15.77
N ILE A 3 5.28 -10.23 -15.37
CA ILE A 3 5.55 -8.79 -15.23
C ILE A 3 5.56 -8.48 -13.75
N HIS A 4 6.58 -7.77 -13.29
CA HIS A 4 6.64 -7.23 -11.93
C HIS A 4 6.66 -5.71 -11.97
N LEU A 5 5.82 -5.08 -11.15
CA LEU A 5 5.76 -3.64 -10.96
C LEU A 5 6.53 -3.29 -9.69
N ASN A 6 7.87 -3.31 -9.76
CA ASN A 6 8.74 -3.11 -8.61
C ASN A 6 9.20 -1.65 -8.46
N SER A 7 9.26 -0.93 -9.57
CA SER A 7 9.69 0.47 -9.68
C SER A 7 8.66 1.31 -10.42
N GLN A 8 8.77 2.64 -10.26
CA GLN A 8 7.91 3.56 -11.00
C GLN A 8 8.08 3.35 -12.51
N ASP A 9 9.32 3.18 -12.99
CA ASP A 9 9.64 2.94 -14.40
C ASP A 9 8.92 1.68 -14.94
N ASP A 10 8.88 0.58 -14.18
CA ASP A 10 8.12 -0.63 -14.57
C ASP A 10 6.63 -0.32 -14.81
N LEU A 11 6.05 0.52 -13.94
CA LEU A 11 4.66 0.94 -14.08
C LEU A 11 4.47 1.86 -15.28
N GLU A 12 5.39 2.78 -15.55
CA GLU A 12 5.30 3.69 -16.68
C GLU A 12 5.35 2.94 -18.00
N ASP A 13 6.30 2.02 -18.15
CA ASP A 13 6.42 1.14 -19.31
C ASP A 13 5.17 0.29 -19.50
N ALA A 14 4.67 -0.32 -18.41
CA ALA A 14 3.46 -1.12 -18.43
C ALA A 14 2.22 -0.29 -18.82
N VAL A 15 2.08 0.95 -18.31
CA VAL A 15 0.95 1.83 -18.66
C VAL A 15 1.05 2.28 -20.12
N HIS A 16 2.23 2.63 -20.62
CA HIS A 16 2.41 2.98 -22.03
C HIS A 16 2.08 1.82 -22.96
N ALA A 17 2.57 0.61 -22.64
CA ALA A 17 2.24 -0.60 -23.39
C ALA A 17 0.73 -0.87 -23.35
N LEU A 18 0.10 -0.77 -22.19
CA LEU A 18 -1.32 -0.97 -21.98
C LEU A 18 -2.18 0.02 -22.81
N VAL A 19 -1.85 1.31 -22.82
CA VAL A 19 -2.59 2.33 -23.58
C VAL A 19 -2.42 2.14 -25.09
N LYS A 20 -1.28 1.60 -25.53
CA LYS A 20 -1.06 1.20 -26.92
C LYS A 20 -1.88 -0.05 -27.29
N GLN A 21 -1.99 -1.00 -26.36
CA GLN A 21 -2.73 -2.26 -26.50
C GLN A 21 -4.25 -2.04 -26.53
N ASP A 22 -4.79 -1.16 -25.69
CA ASP A 22 -6.22 -0.83 -25.66
C ASP A 22 -6.46 0.68 -25.82
N PRO A 23 -6.76 1.16 -27.05
CA PRO A 23 -7.01 2.57 -27.33
C PRO A 23 -8.17 3.18 -26.53
N ARG A 24 -9.09 2.38 -25.97
CA ARG A 24 -10.16 2.88 -25.08
C ARG A 24 -9.60 3.54 -23.82
N LEU A 25 -8.35 3.24 -23.44
CA LEU A 25 -7.68 3.80 -22.28
C LEU A 25 -7.01 5.15 -22.56
N LYS A 26 -6.86 5.59 -23.82
CA LYS A 26 -6.24 6.89 -24.16
C LYS A 26 -6.94 8.09 -23.50
N PRO A 27 -8.29 8.21 -23.55
CA PRO A 27 -8.97 9.32 -22.87
C PRO A 27 -8.84 9.24 -21.34
N ILE A 28 -8.78 8.03 -20.80
CA ILE A 28 -8.62 7.76 -19.36
C ILE A 28 -7.24 8.24 -18.91
N PHE A 29 -6.20 7.86 -19.65
CA PHE A 29 -4.83 8.31 -19.41
C PHE A 29 -4.69 9.83 -19.55
N ALA A 30 -5.30 10.44 -20.58
CA ALA A 30 -5.27 11.89 -20.77
C ALA A 30 -5.87 12.69 -19.59
N ILE A 31 -6.91 12.14 -18.94
CA ILE A 31 -7.53 12.76 -17.75
C ILE A 31 -6.68 12.54 -16.49
N THR A 32 -6.05 11.36 -16.40
CA THR A 32 -5.42 10.86 -15.18
C THR A 32 -3.96 11.29 -15.05
N GLY A 33 -3.25 11.37 -16.18
CA GLY A 33 -1.79 11.35 -16.22
C GLY A 33 -1.22 9.98 -15.83
N MET A 34 0.10 9.94 -15.62
CA MET A 34 0.79 8.73 -15.16
C MET A 34 0.43 8.42 -13.69
N PRO A 35 -0.10 7.22 -13.37
CA PRO A 35 -0.32 6.83 -11.99
C PRO A 35 0.99 6.67 -11.23
N ALA A 36 0.95 6.95 -9.92
CA ALA A 36 2.04 6.64 -9.01
C ALA A 36 1.97 5.16 -8.57
N LEU A 37 3.11 4.48 -8.58
CA LEU A 37 3.23 3.12 -8.09
C LEU A 37 2.88 3.03 -6.60
N ARG A 38 2.14 1.99 -6.24
CA ARG A 38 1.84 1.64 -4.85
C ARG A 38 2.60 0.37 -4.49
N ARG A 39 3.55 0.48 -3.56
CA ARG A 39 4.24 -0.66 -2.94
C ARG A 39 3.99 -0.70 -1.45
N ARG A 40 4.00 -1.90 -0.91
CA ARG A 40 3.96 -2.20 0.52
C ARG A 40 5.00 -3.27 0.80
N GLU A 41 5.35 -3.41 2.08
CA GLU A 41 6.26 -4.46 2.52
C GLU A 41 5.75 -5.83 2.04
N PRO A 42 6.61 -6.66 1.42
CA PRO A 42 6.25 -8.01 1.02
C PRO A 42 6.11 -8.93 2.25
N GLY A 43 5.86 -10.21 2.00
CA GLY A 43 5.89 -11.20 3.07
C GLY A 43 4.65 -11.19 3.98
N PHE A 44 4.78 -11.86 5.11
CA PHE A 44 3.73 -11.95 6.12
C PHE A 44 3.31 -10.57 6.64
N VAL A 45 4.24 -9.63 6.80
CA VAL A 45 3.99 -8.29 7.33
C VAL A 45 2.98 -7.54 6.46
N GLY A 46 3.21 -7.53 5.14
CA GLY A 46 2.31 -6.91 4.18
C GLY A 46 0.90 -7.51 4.19
N LEU A 47 0.81 -8.84 4.16
CA LEU A 47 -0.47 -9.53 4.21
C LEU A 47 -1.20 -9.27 5.53
N ALA A 48 -0.48 -9.28 6.64
CA ALA A 48 -1.03 -9.02 7.96
C ALA A 48 -1.57 -7.59 8.07
N HIS A 49 -0.88 -6.60 7.51
CA HIS A 49 -1.34 -5.22 7.48
C HIS A 49 -2.64 -5.08 6.68
N ILE A 50 -2.78 -5.78 5.55
CA ILE A 50 -4.04 -5.78 4.77
C ILE A 50 -5.19 -6.42 5.57
N VAL A 51 -4.94 -7.57 6.21
CA VAL A 51 -5.94 -8.24 7.08
C VAL A 51 -6.36 -7.35 8.25
N CYS A 52 -5.42 -6.62 8.86
CA CYS A 52 -5.72 -5.66 9.92
C CYS A 52 -6.68 -4.57 9.45
N GLY A 53 -6.54 -4.10 8.21
CA GLY A 53 -7.38 -3.06 7.62
C GLY A 53 -8.78 -3.50 7.19
N GLN A 54 -9.06 -4.79 7.10
CA GLN A 54 -10.37 -5.29 6.63
C GLN A 54 -11.52 -4.72 7.47
N GLN A 55 -12.55 -4.20 6.79
CA GLN A 55 -13.80 -3.68 7.37
C GLN A 55 -13.61 -2.56 8.41
N LEU A 56 -12.52 -1.79 8.32
CA LEU A 56 -12.22 -0.68 9.22
C LEU A 56 -11.93 0.61 8.44
N SER A 57 -12.06 1.75 9.14
CA SER A 57 -11.49 3.00 8.66
C SER A 57 -9.95 2.92 8.65
N THR A 58 -9.33 3.78 7.84
CA THR A 58 -7.87 3.90 7.77
C THR A 58 -7.26 4.27 9.13
N ALA A 59 -7.91 5.15 9.88
CA ALA A 59 -7.48 5.56 11.22
C ALA A 59 -7.51 4.39 12.22
N SER A 60 -8.61 3.63 12.26
CA SER A 60 -8.73 2.47 13.15
C SER A 60 -7.74 1.36 12.80
N ALA A 61 -7.55 1.09 11.50
CA ALA A 61 -6.56 0.14 11.03
C ALA A 61 -5.13 0.55 11.44
N SER A 62 -4.78 1.83 11.26
CA SER A 62 -3.47 2.37 11.62
C SER A 62 -3.21 2.29 13.13
N ALA A 63 -4.22 2.57 13.95
CA ALA A 63 -4.09 2.48 15.40
C ALA A 63 -3.87 1.02 15.89
N ILE A 64 -4.56 0.04 15.28
CA ILE A 64 -4.32 -1.39 15.57
C ILE A 64 -2.91 -1.80 15.13
N TRP A 65 -2.52 -1.41 13.92
CA TRP A 65 -1.20 -1.73 13.38
C TRP A 65 -0.07 -1.19 14.24
N ALA A 66 -0.15 0.08 14.66
CA ALA A 66 0.85 0.69 15.54
C ALA A 66 0.99 -0.03 16.88
N ARG A 67 -0.11 -0.49 17.49
CA ARG A 67 -0.05 -1.29 18.72
C ARG A 67 0.57 -2.66 18.49
N LEU A 68 0.31 -3.28 17.34
CA LEU A 68 0.89 -4.57 16.99
C LEU A 68 2.40 -4.47 16.79
N THR A 69 2.88 -3.54 15.98
CA THR A 69 4.32 -3.38 15.70
C THR A 69 5.10 -2.85 16.91
N ALA A 70 4.46 -2.09 17.82
CA ALA A 70 5.08 -1.73 19.10
C ALA A 70 5.19 -2.92 20.07
N ALA A 71 4.30 -3.90 19.97
CA ALA A 71 4.25 -5.06 20.87
C ALA A 71 5.10 -6.25 20.38
N PHE A 72 5.47 -6.26 19.10
CA PHE A 72 6.25 -7.31 18.44
C PHE A 72 7.30 -6.65 17.55
N ASP A 73 8.57 -6.76 17.96
CA ASP A 73 9.72 -6.25 17.22
C ASP A 73 10.82 -7.34 17.19
N PRO A 74 11.10 -7.97 16.03
CA PRO A 74 10.41 -7.75 14.75
C PRO A 74 8.95 -8.25 14.78
N PHE A 75 8.09 -7.64 13.95
CA PHE A 75 6.76 -8.17 13.68
C PHE A 75 6.86 -9.24 12.59
N ASP A 76 6.76 -10.52 12.97
CA ASP A 76 6.86 -11.64 12.03
C ASP A 76 5.78 -12.72 12.24
N ALA A 77 5.74 -13.69 11.32
CA ALA A 77 4.77 -14.79 11.34
C ALA A 77 4.89 -15.64 12.62
N GLU A 78 6.12 -15.93 13.06
CA GLU A 78 6.38 -16.84 14.17
C GLU A 78 5.99 -16.21 15.51
N ALA A 79 6.29 -14.93 15.69
CA ALA A 79 5.89 -14.12 16.83
C ALA A 79 4.36 -14.12 16.99
N LEU A 80 3.63 -13.91 15.90
CA LEU A 80 2.16 -13.94 15.91
C LEU A 80 1.58 -15.35 16.11
N ARG A 81 2.24 -16.38 15.56
CA ARG A 81 1.85 -17.77 15.77
C ARG A 81 1.93 -18.16 17.25
N ARG A 82 3.02 -17.77 17.93
CA ARG A 82 3.26 -18.06 19.36
C ARG A 82 2.45 -17.17 20.30
N ALA A 83 2.07 -15.96 19.88
CA ALA A 83 1.30 -15.05 20.71
C ALA A 83 -0.02 -15.66 21.18
N ARG A 84 -0.36 -15.47 22.46
CA ARG A 84 -1.67 -15.88 22.98
C ARG A 84 -2.78 -15.02 22.36
N ALA A 85 -3.92 -15.63 22.05
CA ALA A 85 -5.02 -14.95 21.36
C ALA A 85 -5.60 -13.77 22.18
N ASP A 86 -5.62 -13.88 23.51
CA ASP A 86 -6.06 -12.82 24.41
C ASP A 86 -5.15 -11.59 24.34
N ARG A 87 -3.83 -11.78 24.21
CA ARG A 87 -2.88 -10.67 24.00
C ARG A 87 -3.16 -9.95 22.69
N LEU A 88 -3.35 -10.70 21.60
CA LEU A 88 -3.67 -10.13 20.29
C LEU A 88 -5.02 -9.38 20.29
N GLY A 89 -6.01 -9.92 21.01
CA GLY A 89 -7.31 -9.26 21.20
C GLY A 89 -7.18 -7.92 21.91
N ARG A 90 -6.36 -7.83 22.98
CA ARG A 90 -6.09 -6.58 23.71
C ARG A 90 -5.38 -5.51 22.85
N LEU A 91 -4.68 -5.92 21.79
CA LEU A 91 -4.07 -4.99 20.82
C LEU A 91 -5.09 -4.48 19.77
N GLY A 92 -6.31 -5.02 19.78
CA GLY A 92 -7.44 -4.56 18.95
C GLY A 92 -7.77 -5.46 17.76
N LEU A 93 -7.17 -6.65 17.66
CA LEU A 93 -7.58 -7.62 16.65
C LEU A 93 -8.88 -8.32 17.04
N SER A 94 -9.79 -8.49 16.07
CA SER A 94 -10.98 -9.33 16.25
C SER A 94 -10.61 -10.81 16.26
N ALA A 95 -11.49 -11.66 16.82
CA ALA A 95 -11.29 -13.11 16.80
C ALA A 95 -11.11 -13.68 15.38
N ALA A 96 -11.85 -13.15 14.41
CA ALA A 96 -11.71 -13.52 13.00
C ALA A 96 -10.33 -13.17 12.45
N LYS A 97 -9.85 -11.94 12.67
CA LYS A 97 -8.50 -11.51 12.23
C LYS A 97 -7.40 -12.32 12.90
N ILE A 98 -7.53 -12.63 14.19
CA ILE A 98 -6.59 -13.50 14.90
C ILE A 98 -6.56 -14.90 14.24
N LYS A 99 -7.72 -15.49 13.96
CA LYS A 99 -7.81 -16.80 13.30
C LYS A 99 -7.14 -16.79 11.92
N THR A 100 -7.38 -15.75 11.12
CA THR A 100 -6.74 -15.54 9.81
C THR A 100 -5.22 -15.44 9.93
N LEU A 101 -4.70 -14.50 10.73
CA LEU A 101 -3.26 -14.25 10.85
C LEU A 101 -2.50 -15.45 11.41
N LYS A 102 -3.04 -16.10 12.44
CA LYS A 102 -2.45 -17.33 12.99
C LYS A 102 -2.61 -18.53 12.04
N GLY A 103 -3.60 -18.51 11.16
CA GLY A 103 -3.75 -19.46 10.06
C GLY A 103 -2.62 -19.33 9.06
N ILE A 104 -2.44 -18.13 8.51
CA ILE A 104 -1.37 -17.81 7.56
C ILE A 104 0.00 -18.15 8.15
N ALA A 105 0.26 -17.76 9.40
CA ALA A 105 1.53 -18.05 10.06
C ALA A 105 1.79 -19.56 10.23
N ARG A 106 0.74 -20.39 10.40
CA ARG A 106 0.89 -21.85 10.43
C ARG A 106 1.16 -22.44 9.04
N GLU A 107 0.55 -21.90 7.98
CA GLU A 107 0.82 -22.35 6.62
C GLU A 107 2.26 -22.02 6.19
N LEU A 108 2.76 -20.84 6.57
CA LEU A 108 4.17 -20.45 6.36
C LEU A 108 5.13 -21.35 7.15
N ALA A 109 4.88 -21.55 8.45
CA ALA A 109 5.75 -22.38 9.30
C ALA A 109 5.75 -23.87 8.89
N ALA A 110 4.71 -24.33 8.21
CA ALA A 110 4.62 -25.68 7.67
C ALA A 110 5.02 -25.78 6.19
N GLU A 111 5.55 -24.70 5.61
CA GLU A 111 6.01 -24.59 4.22
C GLU A 111 4.93 -24.94 3.17
N ARG A 112 3.65 -24.89 3.55
CA ARG A 112 2.52 -25.08 2.61
C ARG A 112 2.14 -23.80 1.87
N LEU A 113 2.55 -22.66 2.40
CA LEU A 113 2.47 -21.36 1.75
C LEU A 113 3.89 -20.86 1.51
N ASN A 114 4.25 -20.59 0.26
CA ASN A 114 5.54 -20.01 -0.09
C ASN A 114 5.31 -18.69 -0.82
N ILE A 115 5.74 -17.58 -0.21
CA ILE A 115 5.50 -16.23 -0.73
C ILE A 115 6.35 -15.94 -1.96
N ASP A 116 7.55 -16.49 -2.04
CA ASP A 116 8.42 -16.33 -3.20
C ASP A 116 7.84 -17.08 -4.41
N VAL A 117 7.21 -18.24 -4.18
CA VAL A 117 6.47 -18.95 -5.23
C VAL A 117 5.27 -18.14 -5.68
N LEU A 118 4.44 -17.63 -4.75
CA LEU A 118 3.30 -16.76 -5.09
C LEU A 118 3.71 -15.54 -5.93
N ALA A 119 4.88 -14.98 -5.66
CA ALA A 119 5.38 -13.83 -6.40
C ALA A 119 5.72 -14.19 -7.85
N ASN A 120 6.16 -15.42 -8.11
CA ASN A 120 6.77 -15.87 -9.37
C ASN A 120 5.96 -16.95 -10.11
N GLU A 121 4.72 -17.22 -9.72
CA GLU A 121 3.80 -18.10 -10.46
C GLU A 121 2.77 -17.29 -11.27
N ASP A 122 1.85 -17.96 -11.96
CA ASP A 122 0.78 -17.26 -12.68
C ASP A 122 -0.16 -16.50 -11.72
N ALA A 123 -0.65 -15.33 -12.14
CA ALA A 123 -1.49 -14.47 -11.29
C ALA A 123 -2.73 -15.20 -10.76
N ASP A 124 -3.38 -15.99 -11.61
CA ASP A 124 -4.62 -16.67 -11.25
C ASP A 124 -4.32 -17.87 -10.34
N ALA A 125 -3.19 -18.55 -10.54
CA ALA A 125 -2.70 -19.60 -9.62
C ALA A 125 -2.38 -19.02 -8.24
N ALA A 126 -1.62 -17.93 -8.17
CA ALA A 126 -1.29 -17.25 -6.92
C ALA A 126 -2.54 -16.73 -6.20
N HIS A 127 -3.51 -16.19 -6.95
CA HIS A 127 -4.81 -15.77 -6.45
C HIS A 127 -5.57 -16.94 -5.80
N ASN A 128 -5.64 -18.08 -6.48
CA ASN A 128 -6.33 -19.28 -5.98
C ASN A 128 -5.66 -19.82 -4.72
N THR A 129 -4.33 -19.86 -4.67
CA THR A 129 -3.57 -20.25 -3.47
C THR A 129 -3.93 -19.33 -2.30
N LEU A 130 -3.90 -18.01 -2.49
CA LEU A 130 -4.22 -17.06 -1.43
C LEU A 130 -5.68 -17.13 -0.96
N THR A 131 -6.63 -17.25 -1.88
CA THR A 131 -8.07 -17.31 -1.54
C THR A 131 -8.49 -18.63 -0.89
N SER A 132 -7.67 -19.67 -0.97
CA SER A 132 -7.86 -20.91 -0.19
C SER A 132 -7.64 -20.69 1.32
N LEU A 133 -6.94 -19.62 1.71
CA LEU A 133 -6.64 -19.30 3.10
C LEU A 133 -7.86 -18.72 3.82
N HIS A 134 -8.12 -19.20 5.04
CA HIS A 134 -9.20 -18.68 5.86
C HIS A 134 -9.11 -17.15 6.04
N GLY A 135 -10.18 -16.44 5.68
CA GLY A 135 -10.28 -14.98 5.87
C GLY A 135 -9.53 -14.14 4.83
N ILE A 136 -8.95 -14.77 3.81
CA ILE A 136 -8.43 -14.09 2.61
C ILE A 136 -9.49 -14.21 1.50
N GLY A 137 -10.19 -13.11 1.24
CA GLY A 137 -11.12 -13.02 0.11
C GLY A 137 -10.41 -12.58 -1.18
N PRO A 138 -11.08 -12.67 -2.35
CA PRO A 138 -10.52 -12.32 -3.66
C PRO A 138 -9.83 -10.95 -3.69
N TRP A 139 -10.52 -9.91 -3.21
CA TRP A 139 -9.95 -8.56 -3.16
C TRP A 139 -8.67 -8.48 -2.30
N THR A 140 -8.60 -9.22 -1.19
CA THR A 140 -7.39 -9.23 -0.35
C THR A 140 -6.24 -9.92 -1.06
N ALA A 141 -6.50 -11.02 -1.76
CA ALA A 141 -5.49 -11.72 -2.56
C ALA A 141 -4.93 -10.80 -3.65
N ASP A 142 -5.79 -10.19 -4.46
CA ASP A 142 -5.36 -9.32 -5.57
C ASP A 142 -4.56 -8.11 -5.11
N VAL A 143 -5.00 -7.47 -4.01
CA VAL A 143 -4.31 -6.31 -3.43
C VAL A 143 -2.94 -6.71 -2.86
N TYR A 144 -2.84 -7.89 -2.25
CA TYR A 144 -1.56 -8.42 -1.77
C TYR A 144 -0.61 -8.74 -2.92
N LEU A 145 -1.09 -9.48 -3.92
CA LEU A 145 -0.31 -9.79 -5.13
C LEU A 145 0.20 -8.52 -5.80
N LEU A 146 -0.66 -7.54 -6.01
CA LEU A 146 -0.30 -6.31 -6.70
C LEU A 146 0.66 -5.42 -5.89
N PHE A 147 0.32 -5.10 -4.63
CA PHE A 147 1.06 -4.08 -3.88
C PHE A 147 2.18 -4.61 -3.01
N CYS A 148 2.11 -5.86 -2.56
CA CYS A 148 3.18 -6.49 -1.77
C CYS A 148 4.11 -7.30 -2.67
N LEU A 149 3.57 -8.12 -3.59
CA LEU A 149 4.41 -8.98 -4.45
C LEU A 149 4.75 -8.38 -5.81
N GLY A 150 4.07 -7.29 -6.19
CA GLY A 150 4.38 -6.56 -7.42
C GLY A 150 3.83 -7.26 -8.66
N HIS A 151 2.91 -8.20 -8.49
CA HIS A 151 2.42 -9.04 -9.56
C HIS A 151 1.66 -8.21 -10.61
N GLY A 152 2.27 -8.03 -11.79
CA GLY A 152 1.81 -7.10 -12.83
C GLY A 152 0.50 -7.51 -13.51
N ASP A 153 0.11 -8.78 -13.38
CA ASP A 153 -1.16 -9.27 -13.91
C ASP A 153 -2.23 -9.53 -12.83
N ALA A 154 -2.00 -9.16 -11.57
CA ALA A 154 -3.03 -9.25 -10.53
C ALA A 154 -4.19 -8.28 -10.81
N TRP A 155 -5.43 -8.72 -10.60
CA TRP A 155 -6.62 -7.98 -11.02
C TRP A 155 -7.69 -7.90 -9.93
N PRO A 156 -7.86 -6.76 -9.25
CA PRO A 156 -8.80 -6.59 -8.15
C PRO A 156 -10.24 -6.41 -8.65
N ALA A 157 -10.81 -7.45 -9.27
CA ALA A 157 -12.12 -7.43 -9.92
C ALA A 157 -13.26 -7.01 -8.99
N GLY A 158 -13.13 -7.28 -7.69
CA GLY A 158 -14.10 -6.91 -6.66
C GLY A 158 -14.00 -5.47 -6.15
N ASP A 159 -13.02 -4.68 -6.58
CA ASP A 159 -12.81 -3.32 -6.07
C ASP A 159 -13.88 -2.35 -6.60
N LEU A 160 -14.68 -1.78 -5.69
CA LEU A 160 -15.81 -0.92 -6.05
C LEU A 160 -15.37 0.39 -6.73
N ALA A 161 -14.19 0.92 -6.38
CA ALA A 161 -13.69 2.13 -7.01
C ALA A 161 -13.24 1.83 -8.45
N VAL A 162 -12.55 0.71 -8.68
CA VAL A 162 -12.18 0.27 -10.03
C VAL A 162 -13.43 -0.03 -10.87
N GLN A 163 -14.40 -0.77 -10.34
CA GLN A 163 -15.67 -1.07 -11.04
C GLN A 163 -16.41 0.22 -11.44
N GLU A 164 -16.49 1.20 -10.53
CA GLU A 164 -17.15 2.47 -10.81
C GLU A 164 -16.35 3.33 -11.80
N ALA A 165 -15.03 3.33 -11.70
CA ALA A 165 -14.14 4.00 -12.66
C ALA A 165 -14.34 3.47 -14.07
N ILE A 166 -14.39 2.16 -14.23
CA ILE A 166 -14.62 1.48 -15.51
C ILE A 166 -16.02 1.80 -16.05
N ARG A 167 -17.04 1.76 -15.19
CA ARG A 167 -18.40 2.13 -15.59
C ARG A 167 -18.43 3.52 -16.21
N ILE A 168 -17.82 4.49 -15.55
CA ILE A 168 -17.80 5.89 -16.00
C ILE A 168 -16.92 6.04 -17.24
N GLY A 169 -15.68 5.53 -17.20
CA GLY A 169 -14.70 5.70 -18.27
C GLY A 169 -15.06 5.00 -19.57
N LEU A 170 -15.64 3.80 -19.49
CA LEU A 170 -16.12 3.05 -20.65
C LEU A 170 -17.61 3.29 -20.96
N LYS A 171 -18.26 4.23 -20.26
CA LYS A 171 -19.67 4.63 -20.46
C LYS A 171 -20.64 3.44 -20.39
N LEU A 172 -20.41 2.52 -19.45
CA LEU A 172 -21.28 1.36 -19.23
C LEU A 172 -22.59 1.79 -18.56
N ARG A 173 -23.70 1.13 -18.93
CA ARG A 173 -25.05 1.43 -18.41
C ARG A 173 -25.18 1.20 -16.90
N LYS A 174 -24.50 0.18 -16.37
CA LYS A 174 -24.48 -0.20 -14.95
C LYS A 174 -23.06 -0.52 -14.52
N ARG A 175 -22.80 -0.45 -13.22
CA ARG A 175 -21.51 -0.85 -12.66
C ARG A 175 -21.30 -2.35 -12.90
N PRO A 176 -20.18 -2.77 -13.53
CA PRO A 176 -19.91 -4.18 -13.71
C PRO A 176 -19.70 -4.87 -12.35
N SER A 177 -20.27 -6.06 -12.21
CA SER A 177 -19.97 -6.98 -11.11
C SER A 177 -18.54 -7.53 -11.24
N ALA A 178 -18.03 -8.16 -10.17
CA ALA A 178 -16.72 -8.80 -10.22
C ALA A 178 -16.59 -9.84 -11.33
N GLN A 179 -17.67 -10.56 -11.66
CA GLN A 179 -17.70 -11.52 -12.75
C GLN A 179 -17.64 -10.84 -14.13
N GLU A 180 -18.35 -9.72 -14.30
CA GLU A 180 -18.35 -8.94 -15.55
C GLU A 180 -17.01 -8.20 -15.77
N MET A 181 -16.19 -8.04 -14.73
CA MET A 181 -14.88 -7.41 -14.80
C MET A 181 -13.81 -8.28 -15.49
N ALA A 182 -13.92 -9.61 -15.41
CA ALA A 182 -12.96 -10.51 -16.03
C ALA A 182 -12.86 -10.34 -17.56
N PRO A 183 -13.95 -10.42 -18.35
CA PRO A 183 -13.87 -10.24 -19.81
C PRO A 183 -13.46 -8.82 -20.22
N LEU A 184 -13.73 -7.81 -19.39
CA LEU A 184 -13.27 -6.43 -19.64
C LEU A 184 -11.76 -6.30 -19.53
N ALA A 185 -11.14 -7.05 -18.61
CA ALA A 185 -9.73 -6.98 -18.30
C ALA A 185 -8.86 -7.99 -19.06
N GLU A 186 -9.47 -8.99 -19.72
CA GLU A 186 -8.74 -9.99 -20.50
C GLU A 186 -7.83 -9.38 -21.59
N PRO A 187 -8.27 -8.35 -22.35
CA PRO A 187 -7.40 -7.69 -23.32
C PRO A 187 -6.22 -6.93 -22.71
N TRP A 188 -6.15 -6.80 -21.38
CA TRP A 188 -5.08 -6.09 -20.68
C TRP A 188 -4.00 -7.02 -20.16
N ARG A 189 -4.12 -8.34 -20.30
CA ARG A 189 -3.05 -9.26 -19.90
C ARG A 189 -1.77 -9.01 -20.72
N PRO A 190 -0.57 -9.14 -20.11
CA PRO A 190 -0.29 -9.44 -18.69
C PRO A 190 -0.16 -8.19 -17.80
N LEU A 191 -0.84 -7.09 -18.15
CA LEU A 191 -0.71 -5.74 -17.58
C LEU A 191 -1.94 -5.31 -16.76
N ARG A 192 -2.75 -6.27 -16.27
CA ARG A 192 -3.98 -5.95 -15.50
C ARG A 192 -3.68 -5.14 -14.23
N GLY A 193 -2.52 -5.32 -13.61
CA GLY A 193 -2.05 -4.52 -12.49
C GLY A 193 -1.79 -3.06 -12.84
N ALA A 194 -1.22 -2.78 -14.03
CA ALA A 194 -1.07 -1.41 -14.54
C ALA A 194 -2.45 -0.79 -14.87
N ALA A 195 -3.37 -1.58 -15.41
CA ALA A 195 -4.76 -1.15 -15.63
C ALA A 195 -5.44 -0.76 -14.31
N ALA A 196 -5.25 -1.55 -13.24
CA ALA A 196 -5.80 -1.24 -11.93
C ALA A 196 -5.28 0.10 -11.38
N HIS A 197 -3.97 0.35 -11.49
CA HIS A 197 -3.34 1.64 -11.11
C HIS A 197 -3.94 2.82 -11.88
N LEU A 198 -4.14 2.67 -13.20
CA LEU A 198 -4.76 3.68 -14.05
C LEU A 198 -6.21 3.94 -13.63
N TRP A 199 -7.01 2.90 -13.43
CA TRP A 199 -8.43 3.02 -13.07
C TRP A 199 -8.64 3.63 -11.68
N TRP A 200 -7.85 3.27 -10.68
CA TRP A 200 -7.91 3.94 -9.37
C TRP A 200 -7.53 5.42 -9.47
N SER A 201 -6.53 5.75 -10.29
CA SER A 201 -6.09 7.13 -10.45
C SER A 201 -7.14 7.95 -11.21
N TYR A 202 -7.80 7.35 -12.20
CA TYR A 202 -8.95 7.93 -12.89
C TYR A 202 -10.11 8.18 -11.93
N TYR A 203 -10.47 7.21 -11.09
CA TYR A 203 -11.51 7.35 -10.07
C TYR A 203 -11.23 8.56 -9.15
N ARG A 204 -9.99 8.70 -8.69
CA ARG A 204 -9.58 9.85 -7.86
C ARG A 204 -9.69 11.16 -8.63
N ALA A 205 -9.28 11.21 -9.90
CA ALA A 205 -9.34 12.41 -10.72
C ALA A 205 -10.78 12.89 -10.93
N ILE A 206 -11.71 11.99 -11.24
CA ILE A 206 -13.12 12.36 -11.44
C ILE A 206 -13.79 12.77 -10.12
N LYS A 207 -13.51 12.08 -9.01
CA LYS A 207 -14.10 12.41 -7.70
C LYS A 207 -13.57 13.72 -7.13
N LYS A 208 -12.33 14.10 -7.43
CA LYS A 208 -11.80 15.43 -7.11
C LYS A 208 -12.54 16.54 -7.87
N ARG A 209 -12.84 16.32 -9.16
CA ARG A 209 -13.60 17.28 -9.99
C ARG A 209 -15.05 17.44 -9.51
N GLU A 210 -15.64 16.37 -8.98
CA GLU A 210 -16.99 16.38 -8.37
C GLU A 210 -17.00 16.99 -6.95
N GLY A 211 -15.85 17.40 -6.39
CA GLY A 211 -15.77 17.95 -5.03
C GLY A 211 -15.95 16.92 -3.91
N VAL A 212 -15.92 15.62 -4.21
CA VAL A 212 -16.21 14.53 -3.27
C VAL A 212 -15.01 14.16 -2.40
N ILE A 213 -13.79 14.44 -2.85
CA ILE A 213 -12.55 14.17 -2.09
C ILE A 213 -11.94 15.51 -1.68
N ALA A 214 -11.97 15.83 -0.38
CA ALA A 214 -11.23 16.95 0.19
C ALA A 214 -9.72 16.68 0.14
N GLU A 215 -8.90 17.69 -0.19
CA GLU A 215 -7.45 17.57 -0.12
C GLU A 215 -7.00 17.43 1.34
N THR A 216 -6.34 16.32 1.68
CA THR A 216 -5.54 16.24 2.91
C THR A 216 -4.15 16.80 2.59
N PRO A 217 -3.58 17.73 3.38
CA PRO A 217 -2.28 18.32 3.07
C PRO A 217 -1.18 17.25 3.06
N LYS A 218 -0.29 17.31 2.05
CA LYS A 218 0.93 16.47 2.00
C LYS A 218 1.89 16.93 3.09
N ALA A 219 2.27 16.04 4.00
CA ALA A 219 3.43 16.22 4.87
C ALA A 219 4.70 15.99 4.03
N ASN A 220 5.30 17.08 3.55
CA ASN A 220 6.71 17.08 3.15
C ASN A 220 7.56 17.21 4.41
N ALA A 221 8.37 16.19 4.71
CA ALA A 221 9.57 16.36 5.51
C ALA A 221 10.64 15.40 4.98
N VAL A 222 11.40 15.90 4.00
CA VAL A 222 12.70 15.36 3.65
C VAL A 222 13.65 15.83 4.74
N SER A 223 14.06 14.93 5.63
CA SER A 223 15.09 15.20 6.62
C SER A 223 16.47 15.09 5.96
N ASN A 224 17.00 16.21 5.48
CA ASN A 224 18.43 16.35 5.21
C ASN A 224 19.09 17.03 6.42
N ASN A 225 19.79 16.25 7.24
CA ASN A 225 20.74 16.78 8.21
C ASN A 225 22.11 16.89 7.54
N VAL A 226 22.52 18.12 7.23
CA VAL A 226 23.92 18.48 6.99
C VAL A 226 24.45 19.11 8.26
N ALA A 227 25.49 18.48 8.83
CA ALA A 227 26.24 18.99 9.97
C ALA A 227 26.97 20.30 9.59
N VAL A 228 26.89 21.30 10.46
CA VAL A 228 27.81 22.45 10.43
C VAL A 228 28.29 22.73 11.86
N ALA A 229 29.60 22.60 12.03
CA ALA A 229 30.35 22.90 13.25
C ALA A 229 30.28 24.40 13.60
N LYS A 230 30.32 24.73 14.90
CA LYS A 230 30.55 26.09 15.40
C LYS A 230 31.73 26.09 16.37
N GLU A 231 32.77 26.82 16.00
CA GLU A 231 33.86 27.29 16.86
C GLU A 231 33.42 28.49 17.73
N PRO A 232 34.15 28.81 18.83
CA PRO A 232 33.64 29.61 19.95
C PRO A 232 33.87 31.14 19.80
N PRO A 233 33.16 31.98 20.57
CA PRO A 233 33.30 33.44 20.47
C PRO A 233 34.37 34.01 21.41
N ALA A 234 35.12 34.99 20.90
CA ALA A 234 36.05 35.84 21.64
C ALA A 234 35.38 37.14 22.13
N GLU A 235 35.91 37.65 23.26
CA GLU A 235 35.43 38.74 24.10
C GLU A 235 35.56 40.15 23.49
N ALA A 236 34.73 41.11 23.97
CA ALA A 236 35.16 42.51 24.15
C ALA A 236 34.26 43.32 25.12
N LYS A 237 34.92 43.78 26.20
CA LYS A 237 34.91 45.15 26.76
C LYS A 237 33.70 45.67 27.56
N ILE A 238 33.95 45.91 28.85
CA ILE A 238 33.36 47.01 29.62
C ILE A 238 34.50 47.80 30.26
N ALA A 239 34.55 49.10 29.97
CA ALA A 239 35.42 50.07 30.62
C ALA A 239 34.54 51.12 31.31
N ALA A 240 34.73 51.32 32.62
CA ALA A 240 34.40 52.56 33.29
C ALA A 240 35.36 52.77 34.46
N ARG A 241 36.06 53.89 34.43
CA ARG A 241 37.13 54.32 35.33
C ARG A 241 36.60 55.47 36.19
N LYS A 242 36.83 55.46 37.51
CA LYS A 242 37.02 56.68 38.34
C LYS A 242 37.66 56.34 39.71
N VAL A 243 39.00 56.43 39.73
CA VAL A 243 39.90 57.30 40.54
C VAL A 243 39.68 57.45 42.08
N PRO A 244 40.76 57.62 42.88
CA PRO A 244 40.90 57.04 44.22
C PRO A 244 41.05 58.06 45.37
N GLY A 245 41.16 57.52 46.59
CA GLY A 245 41.69 58.15 47.80
C GLY A 245 41.11 57.45 49.03
N SER A 246 41.71 57.36 50.21
CA SER A 246 43.03 57.68 50.73
C SER A 246 43.00 57.25 52.21
N LYS A 247 44.16 56.87 52.75
CA LYS A 247 44.59 56.92 54.16
C LYS A 247 44.17 55.84 55.18
N LYS A 248 45.27 55.33 55.77
CA LYS A 248 45.52 54.74 57.10
C LYS A 248 45.15 53.28 57.30
#